data_AF-A0A377BIS9-F1
#
_entry.id   AF-A0A377BIS9-F1
#
_cell.length_a   1.000
_cell.length_b   1.000
_cell.length_c   1.000
_cell.angle_alpha   90.00
_cell.angle_beta   90.00
_cell.angle_gamma   90.00
#
_symmetry.space_group_name_H-M   'P 1'
#
loop_
_entity.id
_entity.type
_entity.pdbx_description
1 polymer ?
#
loop_
_entity_poly.entity_id
_entity_poly.type
_entity_poly.pdbx_seq_one_letter_code
_entity_poly.pdbx_strand_id
1 'polypeptide(L)'
;MNFHHLAYWQDKALSLAIENRLFINGEYTAAAENETFETVDPVTPGTVAKIARGKSVDIDRAMSAARGVLNAATGHSPSPAKRKAVLNKLADLMEAHAEELALLETLDTGKPIRPQSA
;
A
#
# COMPACT_ATOMS: atom_id res chain seq x y z
N MET A 1 23.58 3.19 7.96
CA MET A 1 22.30 3.89 7.69
C MET A 1 22.64 5.29 7.21
N ASN A 2 22.10 5.69 6.06
CA ASN A 2 22.36 7.02 5.51
C ASN A 2 21.39 8.02 6.15
N PHE A 3 21.92 9.12 6.69
CA PHE A 3 21.11 10.14 7.33
C PHE A 3 20.69 11.20 6.31
N HIS A 4 19.43 11.17 5.93
CA HIS A 4 18.85 12.18 5.06
C HIS A 4 18.34 13.37 5.87
N HIS A 5 18.62 14.57 5.37
CA HIS A 5 18.16 15.84 5.92
C HIS A 5 16.74 16.17 5.40
N LEU A 6 16.09 17.16 5.99
CA LEU A 6 14.69 17.51 5.68
C LEU A 6 14.45 17.74 4.16
N ALA A 7 15.33 18.48 3.49
CA ALA A 7 15.15 18.81 2.08
C ALA A 7 15.12 17.57 1.17
N TYR A 8 15.87 16.51 1.51
CA TYR A 8 15.82 15.24 0.79
C TYR A 8 14.41 14.64 0.81
N TRP A 9 13.79 14.61 1.99
CA TRP A 9 12.45 14.03 2.16
C TRP A 9 11.36 14.88 1.51
N GLN A 10 11.53 16.21 1.54
CA GLN A 10 10.63 17.13 0.85
C GLN A 10 10.70 16.94 -0.67
N ASP A 11 11.90 16.83 -1.24
CA ASP A 11 12.10 16.55 -2.67
C ASP A 11 11.49 15.20 -3.07
N LYS A 12 11.75 14.16 -2.26
CA LYS A 12 11.14 12.84 -2.45
C LYS A 12 9.62 12.89 -2.43
N ALA A 13 9.02 13.60 -1.46
CA ALA A 13 7.57 13.72 -1.35
C ALA A 13 6.96 14.42 -2.58
N LEU A 14 7.62 15.45 -3.11
CA LEU A 14 7.17 16.15 -4.32
C LEU A 14 7.27 15.26 -5.59
N SER A 15 8.23 14.34 -5.62
CA SER A 15 8.45 13.43 -6.75
C SER A 15 7.67 12.11 -6.65
N LEU A 16 6.97 11.87 -5.55
CA LEU A 16 6.36 10.58 -5.25
C LEU A 16 5.10 10.34 -6.09
N ALA A 17 5.12 9.28 -6.89
CA ALA A 17 3.93 8.82 -7.60
C ALA A 17 3.12 7.88 -6.70
N ILE A 18 2.10 8.42 -6.03
CA ILE A 18 1.26 7.65 -5.12
C ILE A 18 0.22 6.85 -5.92
N GLU A 19 0.32 5.52 -5.86
CA GLU A 19 -0.72 4.64 -6.39
C GLU A 19 -1.98 4.76 -5.54
N ASN A 20 -3.09 5.10 -6.20
CA ASN A 20 -4.30 5.57 -5.55
C ASN A 20 -5.54 4.72 -5.88
N ARG A 21 -5.37 3.64 -6.65
CA ARG A 21 -6.42 2.72 -7.05
C ARG A 21 -6.65 1.61 -6.02
N LEU A 22 -7.77 0.91 -6.17
CA LEU A 22 -8.01 -0.34 -5.43
C LEU A 22 -7.08 -1.43 -5.99
N PHE A 23 -6.65 -2.38 -5.15
CA PHE A 23 -5.92 -3.56 -5.60
C PHE A 23 -6.79 -4.81 -5.44
N ILE A 24 -7.35 -5.32 -6.53
CA ILE A 24 -8.32 -6.42 -6.53
C ILE A 24 -7.88 -7.47 -7.55
N ASN A 25 -7.83 -8.74 -7.12
CA ASN A 25 -7.47 -9.88 -7.97
C ASN A 25 -6.12 -9.75 -8.68
N GLY A 26 -5.13 -9.15 -8.01
CA GLY A 26 -3.76 -9.01 -8.55
C GLY A 26 -3.55 -7.76 -9.41
N GLU A 27 -4.54 -6.88 -9.54
CA GLU A 27 -4.47 -5.72 -10.41
C GLU A 27 -4.94 -4.44 -9.72
N TYR A 28 -4.34 -3.31 -10.09
CA TYR A 28 -4.82 -1.99 -9.71
C TYR A 28 -5.99 -1.55 -10.59
N THR A 29 -7.13 -1.24 -9.98
CA THR A 29 -8.38 -0.87 -10.65
C THR A 29 -9.00 0.37 -10.02
N ALA A 30 -9.63 1.22 -10.83
CA ALA A 30 -10.53 2.24 -10.30
C ALA A 30 -11.69 1.59 -9.51
N ALA A 31 -12.27 2.36 -8.59
CA ALA A 31 -13.55 1.99 -7.96
C ALA A 31 -14.63 1.83 -9.04
N ALA A 32 -15.59 0.93 -8.82
CA ALA A 32 -16.64 0.64 -9.82
C ALA A 32 -17.44 1.91 -10.22
N GLU A 33 -17.64 2.83 -9.28
CA GLU A 33 -18.34 4.10 -9.50
C GLU A 33 -17.39 5.26 -9.87
N ASN A 34 -16.10 4.99 -10.07
CA ASN A 34 -15.04 5.98 -10.32
C ASN A 34 -14.94 7.10 -9.26
N GLU A 35 -15.50 6.88 -8.08
CA GLU A 35 -15.41 7.83 -6.98
C GLU A 35 -14.03 7.80 -6.33
N THR A 36 -13.62 8.97 -5.84
CA THR A 36 -12.38 9.14 -5.07
C THR A 36 -12.64 10.03 -3.86
N PHE A 37 -11.75 9.98 -2.87
CA PHE A 37 -11.70 10.96 -1.78
C PHE A 37 -10.26 11.44 -1.56
N GLU A 38 -10.13 12.63 -1.00
CA GLU A 38 -8.84 13.21 -0.69
C GLU A 38 -8.31 12.62 0.62
N THR A 39 -7.09 12.06 0.58
CA THR A 39 -6.26 11.94 1.79
C THR A 39 -5.49 13.24 1.97
N VAL A 40 -5.40 13.70 3.22
CA VAL A 40 -4.82 14.97 3.59
C VAL A 40 -3.65 14.71 4.51
N ASP A 41 -2.59 15.50 4.34
CA ASP A 41 -1.47 15.48 5.27
C ASP A 41 -1.98 16.01 6.65
N PRO A 42 -1.75 15.30 7.76
CA PRO A 42 -2.16 15.79 9.07
C PRO A 42 -1.23 16.89 9.61
N VAL A 43 -0.03 17.04 9.05
CA VAL A 43 0.98 18.04 9.44
C VAL A 43 0.84 19.33 8.65
N THR A 44 0.41 19.24 7.39
CA THR A 44 0.17 20.40 6.51
C THR A 44 -1.24 20.33 5.91
N PRO A 45 -1.93 21.45 5.63
CA PRO A 45 -3.29 21.40 5.07
C PRO A 45 -3.35 20.96 3.60
N GLY A 46 -2.33 20.27 3.09
CA GLY A 46 -2.21 19.85 1.69
C GLY A 46 -2.87 18.48 1.43
N THR A 47 -3.53 18.34 0.28
CA THR A 47 -3.98 17.05 -0.23
C THR A 47 -2.77 16.20 -0.64
N VAL A 48 -2.66 14.99 -0.11
CA VAL A 48 -1.60 14.03 -0.46
C VAL A 48 -1.95 13.29 -1.75
N ALA A 49 -3.16 12.75 -1.84
CA ALA A 49 -3.65 12.05 -3.04
C ALA A 49 -5.19 11.95 -3.06
N LYS A 50 -5.76 11.66 -4.24
CA LYS A 50 -7.17 11.26 -4.40
C LYS A 50 -7.24 9.74 -4.48
N ILE A 51 -7.67 9.09 -3.41
CA ILE A 51 -7.74 7.63 -3.29
C ILE A 51 -9.11 7.12 -3.76
N ALA A 52 -9.11 6.00 -4.49
CA ALA A 52 -10.33 5.34 -4.94
C ALA A 52 -11.26 5.01 -3.76
N ARG A 53 -12.53 5.40 -3.89
CA ARG A 53 -13.58 5.15 -2.89
C ARG A 53 -14.34 3.88 -3.25
N GLY A 54 -13.83 2.74 -2.79
CA GLY A 54 -14.51 1.47 -2.96
C GLY A 54 -15.86 1.44 -2.23
N LYS A 55 -16.88 0.86 -2.87
CA LYS A 55 -18.23 0.65 -2.31
C LYS A 55 -18.62 -0.83 -2.30
N SER A 56 -19.88 -1.14 -1.99
CA SER A 56 -20.40 -2.52 -1.93
C SER A 56 -20.02 -3.36 -3.15
N VAL A 57 -20.12 -2.79 -4.36
CA VAL A 57 -19.75 -3.49 -5.60
C VAL A 57 -18.27 -3.90 -5.62
N ASP A 58 -17.36 -3.04 -5.16
CA ASP A 58 -15.93 -3.35 -5.10
C ASP A 58 -15.61 -4.36 -4.00
N ILE A 59 -16.33 -4.29 -2.87
CA ILE A 59 -16.26 -5.29 -1.80
C ILE A 59 -16.68 -6.67 -2.35
N ASP A 60 -17.79 -6.75 -3.08
CA ASP A 60 -18.26 -7.99 -3.68
C ASP A 60 -17.26 -8.55 -4.70
N ARG A 61 -16.66 -7.68 -5.54
CA ARG A 61 -15.58 -8.06 -6.47
C ARG A 61 -14.39 -8.66 -5.73
N ALA A 62 -13.91 -8.00 -4.67
CA ALA A 62 -12.79 -8.45 -3.86
C ALA A 62 -13.09 -9.79 -3.15
N MET A 63 -14.28 -9.92 -2.57
CA MET A 63 -14.71 -11.13 -1.88
C MET A 63 -14.89 -12.30 -2.84
N SER A 64 -15.47 -12.07 -4.00
CA SER A 64 -15.61 -13.09 -5.05
C SER A 64 -14.25 -13.59 -5.53
N ALA A 65 -13.30 -12.68 -5.79
CA ALA A 65 -11.93 -13.05 -6.19
C ALA A 65 -11.22 -13.86 -5.09
N ALA A 66 -11.25 -13.40 -3.84
CA ALA A 66 -10.65 -14.10 -2.72
C ALA A 66 -11.26 -15.49 -2.50
N ARG A 67 -12.60 -15.60 -2.61
CA ARG A 67 -13.31 -16.89 -2.52
C ARG A 67 -12.94 -17.81 -3.68
N GLY A 68 -12.83 -17.28 -4.89
CA GLY A 68 -12.41 -18.04 -6.08
C GLY A 68 -11.05 -18.70 -5.87
N VAL A 69 -10.06 -17.94 -5.38
CA VAL A 69 -8.72 -18.46 -5.06
C VAL A 69 -8.78 -19.53 -3.97
N LEU A 70 -9.52 -19.28 -2.88
CA LEU A 70 -9.64 -20.23 -1.79
C LEU A 70 -10.31 -21.54 -2.22
N ASN A 71 -11.39 -21.46 -3.01
CA ASN A 71 -12.11 -22.62 -3.52
C ASN A 71 -11.24 -23.40 -4.50
N ALA A 72 -10.50 -22.73 -5.39
CA ALA A 72 -9.56 -23.38 -6.30
C ALA A 72 -8.40 -24.06 -5.55
N ALA A 73 -8.01 -23.53 -4.40
CA ALA A 73 -6.97 -24.11 -3.54
C ALA A 73 -7.46 -25.28 -2.67
N THR A 74 -8.76 -25.62 -2.68
CA THR A 74 -9.26 -26.77 -1.91
C THR A 74 -8.60 -28.06 -2.38
N GLY A 75 -7.85 -28.71 -1.47
CA GLY A 75 -7.05 -29.90 -1.75
C GLY A 75 -5.63 -29.65 -2.30
N HIS A 76 -5.24 -28.43 -2.64
CA HIS A 76 -3.94 -28.09 -3.25
C HIS A 76 -3.26 -26.88 -2.59
N SER A 77 -3.30 -26.80 -1.26
CA SER A 77 -2.61 -25.72 -0.53
C SER A 77 -1.10 -25.78 -0.80
N PRO A 78 -0.42 -24.65 -1.05
CA PRO A 78 1.03 -24.65 -1.21
C PRO A 78 1.70 -25.18 0.05
N SER A 79 2.79 -25.94 -0.15
CA SER A 79 3.55 -26.51 0.96
C SER A 79 4.05 -25.42 1.91
N PRO A 80 4.27 -25.73 3.20
CA PRO A 80 4.82 -24.77 4.16
C PRO A 80 6.10 -24.08 3.67
N ALA A 81 6.98 -24.83 2.98
CA ALA A 81 8.21 -24.30 2.41
C ALA A 81 7.95 -23.26 1.30
N LYS A 82 7.00 -23.51 0.39
CA LYS A 82 6.64 -22.55 -0.67
C LYS A 82 6.03 -21.28 -0.06
N ARG A 83 5.15 -21.41 0.94
CA ARG A 83 4.57 -20.24 1.63
C ARG A 83 5.64 -19.40 2.32
N LYS A 84 6.59 -20.04 3.02
CA LYS A 84 7.73 -19.37 3.63
C LYS A 84 8.53 -18.59 2.59
N ALA A 85 8.85 -19.20 1.45
CA ALA A 85 9.63 -18.55 0.40
C ALA A 85 8.94 -17.30 -0.14
N VAL A 86 7.62 -17.36 -0.40
CA VAL A 86 6.84 -16.22 -0.88
C VAL A 86 6.76 -15.10 0.15
N LEU A 87 6.49 -15.43 1.42
CA LEU A 87 6.43 -14.42 2.49
C LEU A 87 7.78 -13.75 2.76
N ASN A 88 8.88 -14.52 2.71
CA ASN A 88 10.21 -13.94 2.82
C ASN A 88 10.52 -13.02 1.64
N LYS A 89 10.12 -13.41 0.41
CA LYS A 89 10.30 -12.54 -0.76
C LYS A 89 9.52 -11.24 -0.63
N LEU A 90 8.31 -11.28 -0.04
CA LEU A 90 7.56 -10.06 0.28
C LEU A 90 8.31 -9.19 1.30
N ALA A 91 8.87 -9.78 2.36
CA ALA A 91 9.69 -9.04 3.33
C ALA A 91 10.91 -8.39 2.67
N ASP A 92 11.64 -9.11 1.82
CA ASP A 92 12.79 -8.57 1.08
C ASP A 92 12.37 -7.38 0.19
N LEU A 93 11.20 -7.45 -0.43
CA LEU A 93 10.65 -6.35 -1.24
C LEU A 93 10.27 -5.15 -0.37
N MET A 94 9.66 -5.38 0.80
CA MET A 94 9.35 -4.31 1.74
C MET A 94 10.63 -3.62 2.25
N GLU A 95 11.69 -4.37 2.54
CA GLU A 95 12.99 -3.82 2.94
C GLU A 95 13.64 -3.01 1.80
N ALA A 96 13.58 -3.53 0.56
CA ALA A 96 14.09 -2.83 -0.61
C ALA A 96 13.35 -1.51 -0.88
N HIS A 97 12.08 -1.41 -0.51
CA HIS A 97 11.23 -0.22 -0.65
C HIS A 97 10.99 0.53 0.69
N ALA A 98 11.79 0.25 1.73
CA ALA A 98 11.51 0.76 3.08
C ALA A 98 11.47 2.30 3.16
N GLU A 99 12.31 2.98 2.37
CA GLU A 99 12.34 4.45 2.32
C GLU A 99 11.03 5.04 1.78
N GLU A 100 10.53 4.47 0.68
CA GLU A 100 9.28 4.86 0.03
C GLU A 100 8.08 4.58 0.95
N LEU A 101 8.03 3.39 1.54
CA LEU A 101 6.98 3.00 2.47
C LEU A 101 6.97 3.87 3.74
N ALA A 102 8.15 4.22 4.28
CA ALA A 102 8.25 5.11 5.43
C ALA A 102 7.77 6.53 5.11
N LEU A 103 8.08 7.04 3.90
CA LEU A 103 7.61 8.34 3.46
C LEU A 103 6.08 8.36 3.26
N LEU A 104 5.51 7.33 2.64
CA LEU A 104 4.05 7.19 2.50
C LEU A 104 3.35 7.19 3.85
N GLU A 105 3.82 6.36 4.81
CA GLU A 105 3.27 6.32 6.17
C GLU A 105 3.37 7.68 6.88
N THR A 106 4.50 8.37 6.70
CA THR A 106 4.72 9.71 7.28
C THR A 106 3.73 10.73 6.72
N LEU A 107 3.53 10.74 5.40
CA LEU A 107 2.61 11.67 4.73
C LEU A 107 1.14 11.40 5.09
N ASP A 108 0.74 10.13 5.22
CA ASP A 108 -0.66 9.75 5.47
C ASP A 108 -1.04 9.86 6.95
N THR A 109 -0.08 9.64 7.87
CA THR A 109 -0.37 9.56 9.32
C THR A 109 0.30 10.62 10.18
N GLY A 110 1.24 11.39 9.62
CA GLY A 110 1.99 12.42 10.34
C GLY A 110 3.04 11.87 11.31
N LYS A 111 3.29 10.56 11.30
CA LYS A 111 4.34 9.95 12.11
C LYS A 111 5.72 10.47 11.70
N PRO A 112 6.65 10.69 12.64
CA PRO A 112 8.01 11.05 12.27
C PRO A 112 8.63 9.99 11.35
N ILE A 113 9.25 10.44 10.24
CA ILE A 113 9.97 9.59 9.26
C ILE A 113 11.02 8.66 9.92
N ARG A 114 11.47 9.05 11.12
CA ARG A 114 12.19 8.20 12.04
C ARG A 114 11.50 8.26 13.40
N PRO A 115 10.75 7.23 13.80
CA PRO A 115 10.22 7.16 15.16
C PRO A 115 11.38 7.12 16.17
N GLN A 116 11.23 7.80 17.31
CA GLN A 116 12.26 7.85 18.37
C GLN A 116 12.45 6.52 19.11
N SER A 117 11.72 5.47 18.73
CA SER A 117 11.70 4.18 19.41
C SER A 117 12.26 3.09 18.49
N ALA A 118 13.56 2.86 18.58
CA ALA A 118 14.24 1.62 18.21
C ALA A 118 15.44 1.43 19.16
#